data_AF-A0A959JJ78-F1
#
_entry.id   AF-A0A959JJ78-F1
#
_cell.length_a   1.000
_cell.length_b   1.000
_cell.length_c   1.000
_cell.angle_alpha   90.00
_cell.angle_beta   90.00
_cell.angle_gamma   90.00
#
_symmetry.space_group_name_H-M   'P 1'
#
loop_
_entity.id
_entity.type
_entity.pdbx_description
1 polymer ?
#
loop_
_entity_poly.entity_id
_entity_poly.type
_entity_poly.pdbx_seq_one_letter_code
_entity_poly.pdbx_strand_id
1 'polypeptide(L)' 'MVTTPYKILGVDPGTNILGYAVIEVDGKQIKVINFGVFRLE' A
#
# COMPACT_ATOMS: atom_id res chain seq x y z
N MET A 1 3.75 7.02 24.57
CA MET A 1 4.18 5.83 23.81
C MET A 1 4.55 6.30 22.42
N VAL A 2 5.81 6.13 22.00
CA VAL A 2 6.22 6.45 20.62
C VAL A 2 5.81 5.26 19.76
N THR A 3 4.90 5.47 18.82
CA THR A 3 4.50 4.43 17.86
C THR A 3 5.55 4.37 16.77
N THR A 4 6.16 3.20 16.55
CA THR A 4 7.08 3.01 15.44
C THR A 4 6.32 3.13 14.11
N PRO A 5 6.86 3.84 13.10
CA PRO A 5 6.26 3.89 11.78
C PRO A 5 6.06 2.48 11.22
N TYR A 6 4.92 2.25 10.56
CA TYR A 6 4.58 0.96 9.96
C TYR A 6 4.03 1.15 8.56
N LYS A 7 4.03 0.07 7.77
CA LYS A 7 3.56 0.07 6.39
C LYS A 7 2.27 -0.73 6.25
N ILE A 8 1.38 -0.27 5.39
CA ILE A 8 0.16 -0.97 5.01
C ILE A 8 0.24 -1.26 3.51
N LEU A 9 -0.01 -2.51 3.14
CA LEU A 9 -0.20 -2.95 1.75
C LEU A 9 -1.70 -3.14 1.51
N GLY A 10 -2.28 -2.32 0.65
CA GLY A 10 -3.59 -2.55 0.07
C GLY A 10 -3.45 -3.38 -1.21
N VAL A 11 -4.30 -4.40 -1.35
CA VAL A 11 -4.38 -5.27 -2.54
C VAL A 11 -5.82 -5.26 -3.04
N ASP A 12 -6.02 -4.93 -4.31
CA ASP A 12 -7.29 -5.01 -5.02
C ASP A 12 -7.19 -6.07 -6.13
N PRO A 13 -7.60 -7.32 -5.85
CA PRO A 13 -7.41 -8.42 -6.78
C PRO A 13 -8.39 -8.32 -7.96
N GLY A 14 -7.89 -8.61 -9.16
CA GLY A 14 -8.69 -8.81 -10.36
C GLY A 14 -8.11 -9.93 -11.21
N THR A 15 -8.92 -10.52 -12.07
CA THR A 15 -8.55 -11.73 -12.83
C THR A 15 -7.33 -11.52 -13.74
N ASN A 16 -7.22 -10.35 -14.38
CA ASN A 16 -6.12 -10.03 -15.31
C ASN A 16 -5.30 -8.81 -14.85
N ILE A 17 -5.81 -8.04 -13.89
CA ILE A 17 -5.17 -6.84 -13.36
C ILE A 17 -5.32 -6.85 -11.84
N LEU A 18 -4.21 -6.77 -11.12
CA LEU A 18 -4.19 -6.64 -9.66
C LEU A 18 -3.68 -5.24 -9.30
N GLY A 19 -4.50 -4.47 -8.59
CA GLY A 19 -4.11 -3.18 -8.04
C GLY A 19 -3.41 -3.33 -6.70
N TYR A 20 -2.43 -2.48 -6.43
CA TYR A 20 -1.82 -2.39 -5.10
C TYR A 20 -1.45 -0.96 -4.73
N ALA A 21 -1.37 -0.71 -3.42
CA ALA A 21 -0.77 0.48 -2.86
C ALA A 21 -0.02 0.16 -1.57
N VAL A 22 1.16 0.74 -1.39
CA VAL A 22 1.92 0.72 -0.14
C VAL A 22 1.93 2.12 0.43
N ILE A 23 1.44 2.25 1.67
CA ILE A 23 1.52 3.49 2.44
C ILE A 23 2.33 3.28 3.72
N GLU A 24 2.96 4.33 4.20
CA GLU A 24 3.58 4.39 5.52
C GLU A 24 2.73 5.27 6.43
N VAL A 25 2.51 4.79 7.65
CA VAL A 25 1.79 5.51 8.71
C VAL A 25 2.80 5.85 9.81
N ASP A 26 2.93 7.14 10.07
CA ASP A 26 3.71 7.69 11.17
C ASP A 26 2.81 8.61 12.02
N GLY A 27 2.21 8.02 13.05
CA GLY A 27 1.20 8.69 13.88
C GLY A 27 -0.02 9.12 13.06
N LYS A 28 -0.17 10.44 12.84
CA LYS A 28 -1.25 11.02 12.02
C LYS A 28 -0.83 11.34 10.58
N GLN A 29 0.45 11.14 10.24
CA GLN A 29 0.96 11.38 8.91
C GLN A 29 0.85 10.09 8.09
N ILE A 30 0.37 10.22 6.86
CA ILE A 30 0.29 9.12 5.89
C ILE A 30 1.09 9.55 4.66
N LYS A 31 2.00 8.67 4.23
CA LYS A 31 2.79 8.86 3.02
C LYS A 31 2.57 7.71 2.06
N VAL A 32 2.24 8.02 0.81
CA VAL A 32 2.22 7.02 -0.26
C VAL A 32 3.66 6.68 -0.62
N ILE A 33 4.02 5.41 -0.52
CA ILE A 33 5.37 4.91 -0.84
C ILE A 33 5.40 4.43 -2.29
N ASN A 34 4.39 3.67 -2.70
CA ASN A 34 4.26 3.17 -4.06
C ASN A 34 2.79 2.79 -4.31
N PHE A 35 2.37 2.81 -5.57
CA PHE A 35 1.10 2.25 -6.01
C PHE A 35 1.22 1.87 -7.47
N GLY A 36 0.40 0.93 -7.91
CA GLY A 36 0.43 0.47 -9.28
C GLY A 36 -0.52 -0.67 -9.55
N VAL A 37 -0.34 -1.24 -10.72
CA VAL A 37 -1.08 -2.42 -11.17
C VAL A 37 -0.12 -3.45 -11.71
N PHE A 38 -0.40 -4.72 -11.45
CA PHE A 38 0.22 -5.85 -12.12
C PHE A 38 -0.74 -6.35 -13.20
N ARG A 39 -0.24 -6.53 -14.42
CA ARG A 39 -0.94 -7.26 -15.47
C ARG A 39 -0.57 -8.74 -15.31
N LEU A 40 -1.56 -9.54 -14.97
CA LEU A 40 -1.43 -10.98 -14.79
C LEU A 40 -1.79 -11.59 -16.14
N GLU A 41 -0.78 -11.82 -16.98
CA GLU A 41 -0.91 -12.54 -18.25
C GLU A 41 -0.99 -14.05 -18.01
#